data_AF-A0A815YH38-F1
#
_entry.id   AF-A0A815YH38-F1
#
_cell.length_a   1.000
_cell.length_b   1.000
_cell.length_c   1.000
_cell.angle_alpha   90.00
_cell.angle_beta   90.00
_cell.angle_gamma   90.00
#
_symmetry.space_group_name_H-M   'P 1'
#
loop_
_entity.id
_entity.type
_entity.pdbx_description
1 polymer ?
#
loop_
_entity_poly.entity_id
_entity_poly.type
_entity_poly.pdbx_seq_one_letter_code
_entity_poly.pdbx_strand_id
1 'polypeptide(L)'
;PDLTRKRAVRIHSIAQRNSAGKLVQSHGHNSIVVRRGQFFNVFHQGIFDSAGRLIERSTFKQRLAFRPDGSLYTLNTIDIRWTQLPLYQYSVDVVKKDGSSVGPCISVVRIGATLETTYVGICPDSGNQLVDKGDIAAFRLFYSRNNIWRDFVEVKYDGVSDQLAVYLPGGITKQIALRWNERITGTRYSLDVRRRDGTWIAPCVGDRTIGNNIEYVFNGNCQTAQIFIEPAP
;
A
#
# COMPACT_ATOMS: atom_id res chain seq x y z
N PRO A 1 -29.82 23.44 -6.45
CA PRO A 1 -28.55 24.08 -6.01
C PRO A 1 -27.46 23.10 -5.50
N ASP A 2 -27.75 21.81 -5.26
CA ASP A 2 -26.81 20.84 -4.65
C ASP A 2 -25.79 20.16 -5.59
N LEU A 3 -25.80 20.44 -6.89
CA LEU A 3 -24.92 19.77 -7.86
C LEU A 3 -23.50 20.36 -7.94
N THR A 4 -23.21 21.45 -7.23
CA THR A 4 -21.94 22.19 -7.32
C THR A 4 -21.09 22.17 -6.05
N ARG A 5 -21.39 21.33 -5.05
CA ARG A 5 -20.40 21.07 -3.99
C ARG A 5 -19.18 20.44 -4.64
N LYS A 6 -18.06 21.17 -4.65
CA LYS A 6 -16.74 20.66 -5.06
C LYS A 6 -16.48 19.37 -4.30
N ARG A 7 -16.75 18.23 -4.94
CA ARG A 7 -16.54 16.92 -4.33
C ARG A 7 -15.04 16.74 -4.18
N ALA A 8 -14.59 16.43 -2.96
CA ALA A 8 -13.20 16.04 -2.77
C ALA A 8 -12.94 14.80 -3.63
N VAL A 9 -12.03 14.92 -4.61
CA VAL A 9 -11.62 13.80 -5.43
C VAL A 9 -10.72 12.91 -4.57
N ARG A 10 -11.14 11.66 -4.38
CA ARG A 10 -10.34 10.64 -3.68
C ARG A 10 -9.98 9.56 -4.68
N ILE A 11 -8.68 9.34 -4.85
CA ILE A 11 -8.15 8.34 -5.77
C ILE A 11 -8.07 7.01 -5.01
N HIS A 12 -8.94 6.06 -5.37
CA HIS A 12 -8.95 4.72 -4.79
C HIS A 12 -8.33 3.67 -5.73
N SER A 13 -7.89 4.06 -6.92
CA SER A 13 -7.16 3.22 -7.85
C SER A 13 -6.17 4.05 -8.65
N ILE A 14 -5.02 3.47 -8.97
CA ILE A 14 -4.03 4.11 -9.85
C ILE A 14 -3.92 3.36 -11.17
N ALA A 15 -3.49 4.06 -12.22
CA ALA A 15 -3.22 3.41 -13.49
C ALA A 15 -1.95 2.55 -13.39
N GLN A 16 -1.99 1.31 -13.89
CA GLN A 16 -0.82 0.43 -13.92
C GLN A 16 0.10 0.81 -15.07
N ARG A 17 1.38 0.98 -14.75
CA ARG A 17 2.43 1.29 -15.71
C ARG A 17 3.52 0.23 -15.64
N ASN A 18 4.13 -0.07 -16.77
CA ASN A 18 5.28 -0.95 -16.82
C ASN A 18 6.54 -0.26 -16.28
N SER A 19 7.63 -1.01 -16.16
CA SER A 19 8.94 -0.53 -15.72
C SER A 19 9.51 0.61 -16.56
N ALA A 20 9.05 0.80 -17.81
CA ALA A 20 9.39 1.92 -18.68
C ALA A 20 8.44 3.14 -18.55
N GLY A 21 7.50 3.11 -17.59
CA GLY A 21 6.53 4.18 -17.34
C GLY A 21 5.36 4.25 -18.33
N LYS A 22 5.28 3.32 -19.29
CA LYS A 22 4.17 3.25 -20.25
C LYS A 22 2.93 2.68 -19.58
N LEU A 23 1.77 3.21 -19.95
CA LEU A 23 0.49 2.75 -19.45
C LEU A 23 0.23 1.33 -19.96
N VAL A 24 -0.19 0.43 -19.08
CA VAL A 24 -0.52 -0.96 -19.40
C VAL A 24 -2.01 -1.21 -19.15
N GLN A 25 -2.50 -0.73 -18.00
CA GLN A 25 -3.90 -0.80 -17.64
C GLN A 25 -4.37 0.49 -16.96
N SER A 26 -5.64 0.84 -17.16
CA SER A 26 -6.29 1.97 -16.48
C SER A 26 -7.67 1.57 -16.01
N HIS A 27 -8.07 2.08 -14.84
CA HIS A 27 -9.43 1.94 -14.32
C HIS A 27 -10.18 3.25 -14.55
N GLY A 28 -11.36 3.17 -15.15
CA GLY A 28 -12.14 4.34 -15.50
C GLY A 28 -13.64 4.07 -15.51
N HIS A 29 -14.41 5.18 -15.39
CA HIS A 29 -15.88 5.24 -15.47
C HIS A 29 -16.57 4.08 -14.77
N ASN A 30 -16.87 4.27 -13.50
CA ASN A 30 -17.47 3.24 -12.70
C ASN A 30 -18.92 3.55 -12.30
N SER A 31 -19.61 2.48 -11.93
CA SER A 31 -20.87 2.53 -11.19
C SER A 31 -20.74 1.63 -9.97
N ILE A 32 -21.43 2.02 -8.89
CA ILE A 32 -21.50 1.21 -7.66
C ILE A 32 -22.86 0.54 -7.62
N VAL A 33 -22.86 -0.78 -7.46
CA VAL A 33 -24.09 -1.56 -7.32
C VAL A 33 -24.09 -2.29 -5.98
N VAL A 34 -25.27 -2.37 -5.36
CA VAL A 34 -25.49 -3.17 -4.15
C VAL A 34 -26.16 -4.48 -4.57
N ARG A 35 -25.58 -5.61 -4.15
CA ARG A 35 -26.15 -6.94 -4.40
C ARG A 35 -25.96 -7.80 -3.16
N ARG A 36 -27.06 -8.31 -2.61
CA ARG A 36 -27.07 -9.18 -1.41
C ARG A 36 -26.28 -8.57 -0.23
N GLY A 37 -26.50 -7.27 0.02
CA GLY A 37 -25.83 -6.55 1.10
C GLY A 37 -24.34 -6.24 0.86
N GLN A 38 -23.80 -6.53 -0.32
CA GLN A 38 -22.40 -6.24 -0.68
C GLN A 38 -22.34 -5.16 -1.76
N PHE A 39 -21.33 -4.30 -1.66
CA PHE A 39 -21.04 -3.26 -2.65
C PHE A 39 -20.07 -3.79 -3.69
N PHE A 40 -20.34 -3.50 -4.96
CA PHE A 40 -19.47 -3.84 -6.08
C PHE A 40 -19.19 -2.61 -6.93
N ASN A 41 -17.93 -2.45 -7.29
CA ASN A 41 -17.48 -1.51 -8.29
C ASN A 41 -17.55 -2.20 -9.66
N VAL A 42 -18.40 -1.69 -10.54
CA VAL A 42 -18.44 -2.10 -11.95
C VAL A 42 -17.78 -0.99 -12.75
N PHE A 43 -16.67 -1.30 -13.42
CA PHE A 43 -15.82 -0.31 -14.09
C PHE A 43 -15.29 -0.89 -15.40
N HIS A 44 -14.87 -0.03 -16.32
CA HIS A 44 -14.10 -0.51 -17.47
C HIS A 44 -12.61 -0.38 -17.20
N GLN A 45 -11.87 -1.32 -17.77
CA GLN A 45 -10.42 -1.34 -17.77
C GLN A 45 -9.94 -1.21 -19.20
N GLY A 46 -9.13 -0.17 -19.46
CA GLY A 46 -8.42 -0.04 -20.73
C GLY A 46 -7.14 -0.86 -20.70
N ILE A 47 -6.86 -1.60 -21.77
CA ILE A 47 -5.62 -2.35 -22.00
C ILE A 47 -4.82 -1.62 -23.08
N PHE A 48 -3.52 -1.45 -22.85
CA PHE A 48 -2.63 -0.69 -23.71
C PHE A 48 -1.49 -1.57 -24.23
N ASP A 49 -1.07 -1.33 -25.48
CA ASP A 49 0.10 -1.98 -26.06
C ASP A 49 1.42 -1.45 -25.47
N SER A 50 2.56 -2.02 -25.89
CA SER A 50 3.90 -1.58 -25.44
C SER A 50 4.24 -0.13 -25.82
N ALA A 51 3.57 0.44 -26.82
CA ALA A 51 3.71 1.84 -27.21
C ALA A 51 2.79 2.77 -26.39
N GLY A 52 1.91 2.23 -25.56
CA GLY A 52 0.93 2.97 -24.76
C GLY A 52 -0.34 3.35 -25.51
N ARG A 53 -0.66 2.68 -26.63
CA ARG A 53 -1.91 2.88 -27.38
C ARG A 53 -3.00 1.98 -26.80
N LEU A 54 -4.21 2.51 -26.65
CA LEU A 54 -5.37 1.73 -26.20
C LEU A 54 -5.72 0.69 -27.28
N ILE A 55 -5.74 -0.59 -26.90
CA ILE A 55 -6.06 -1.70 -27.81
C ILE A 55 -7.39 -2.36 -27.48
N GLU A 56 -7.81 -2.35 -26.20
CA GLU A 56 -9.04 -2.99 -25.76
C GLU A 56 -9.63 -2.25 -24.56
N ARG A 57 -10.95 -2.37 -24.38
CA ARG A 57 -11.62 -2.09 -23.11
C ARG A 57 -12.55 -3.24 -22.77
N SER A 58 -12.43 -3.72 -21.54
CA SER A 58 -13.29 -4.76 -20.98
C SER A 58 -13.92 -4.27 -19.67
N THR A 59 -15.11 -4.77 -19.35
CA THR A 59 -15.84 -4.38 -18.13
C THR A 59 -15.61 -5.40 -17.04
N PHE A 60 -15.23 -4.93 -15.86
CA PHE A 60 -14.90 -5.74 -14.70
C PHE A 60 -15.80 -5.40 -13.53
N LYS A 61 -15.89 -6.35 -12.60
CA LYS A 61 -16.60 -6.20 -11.34
C LYS A 61 -15.70 -6.60 -10.20
N GLN A 62 -15.47 -5.68 -9.27
CA GLN A 62 -14.70 -5.92 -8.07
C GLN A 62 -15.55 -5.64 -6.83
N ARG A 63 -15.43 -6.49 -5.80
CA ARG A 63 -16.07 -6.24 -4.51
C ARG A 63 -15.41 -5.03 -3.85
N LEU A 64 -16.22 -4.11 -3.36
CA LEU A 64 -15.78 -3.04 -2.48
C LEU A 64 -15.75 -3.52 -1.03
N ALA A 65 -14.69 -3.16 -0.33
CA ALA A 65 -14.54 -3.38 1.09
C ALA A 65 -14.29 -2.05 1.80
N PHE A 66 -14.84 -1.93 2.99
CA PHE A 66 -14.73 -0.75 3.83
C PHE A 66 -13.98 -1.12 5.09
N ARG A 67 -13.18 -0.18 5.58
CA ARG A 67 -12.57 -0.24 6.90
C ARG A 67 -13.64 -0.09 7.99
N PRO A 68 -13.33 -0.45 9.25
CA PRO A 68 -14.22 -0.21 10.39
C PRO A 68 -14.67 1.25 10.53
N ASP A 69 -13.85 2.19 10.05
CA ASP A 69 -14.10 3.63 10.10
C ASP A 69 -14.95 4.17 8.94
N GLY A 70 -15.45 3.28 8.07
CA GLY A 70 -16.30 3.61 6.92
C GLY A 70 -15.55 4.04 5.64
N SER A 71 -14.23 4.22 5.69
CA SER A 71 -13.45 4.54 4.50
C SER A 71 -13.22 3.32 3.59
N LEU A 72 -13.05 3.55 2.29
CA LEU A 72 -12.85 2.48 1.31
C LEU A 72 -11.38 2.03 1.27
N TYR A 73 -11.12 0.72 1.26
CA TYR A 73 -9.80 0.20 0.88
C TYR A 73 -9.48 0.56 -0.58
N THR A 74 -8.21 0.77 -0.93
CA THR A 74 -7.85 0.97 -2.34
C THR A 74 -8.17 -0.28 -3.17
N LEU A 75 -8.42 -0.09 -4.45
CA LEU A 75 -8.88 -1.13 -5.36
C LEU A 75 -7.73 -1.97 -5.92
N ASN A 76 -6.55 -1.38 -6.09
CA ASN A 76 -5.43 -2.07 -6.76
C ASN A 76 -4.04 -1.80 -6.18
N THR A 77 -3.97 -1.16 -5.01
CA THR A 77 -2.70 -0.97 -4.32
C THR A 77 -2.68 -1.67 -2.97
N ILE A 78 -1.48 -2.10 -2.57
CA ILE A 78 -1.20 -2.64 -1.24
C ILE A 78 0.14 -2.05 -0.82
N ASP A 79 0.14 -1.30 0.27
CA ASP A 79 1.33 -0.86 0.95
C ASP A 79 1.85 -1.99 1.86
N ILE A 80 3.06 -2.47 1.58
CA ILE A 80 3.66 -3.63 2.24
C ILE A 80 4.84 -3.11 3.05
N ARG A 81 4.83 -3.37 4.36
CA ARG A 81 5.88 -2.91 5.28
C ARG A 81 6.37 -4.06 6.14
N TRP A 82 7.63 -3.98 6.57
CA TRP A 82 8.23 -5.02 7.39
C TRP A 82 9.17 -4.50 8.48
N THR A 83 9.39 -5.35 9.47
CA THR A 83 10.44 -5.14 10.48
C THR A 83 11.82 -5.29 9.87
N GLN A 84 12.81 -4.53 10.34
CA GLN A 84 14.18 -4.58 9.84
C GLN A 84 14.97 -5.75 10.41
N LEU A 85 15.60 -6.53 9.54
CA LEU A 85 16.83 -7.27 9.87
C LEU A 85 18.06 -6.44 9.45
N PRO A 86 18.96 -6.09 10.39
CA PRO A 86 20.16 -5.31 10.07
C PRO A 86 21.03 -6.01 9.02
N LEU A 87 21.55 -5.25 8.04
CA LEU A 87 22.41 -5.72 6.94
C LEU A 87 21.71 -6.64 5.91
N TYR A 88 20.41 -6.89 6.05
CA TYR A 88 19.64 -7.64 5.06
C TYR A 88 19.04 -6.72 4.01
N GLN A 89 18.92 -7.29 2.81
CA GLN A 89 18.20 -6.77 1.67
C GLN A 89 16.92 -7.58 1.46
N TYR A 90 15.94 -7.01 0.75
CA TYR A 90 14.61 -7.59 0.64
C TYR A 90 14.13 -7.67 -0.81
N SER A 91 13.32 -8.68 -1.11
CA SER A 91 12.51 -8.75 -2.32
C SER A 91 11.12 -9.28 -1.98
N VAL A 92 10.13 -8.89 -2.78
CA VAL A 92 8.74 -9.30 -2.60
C VAL A 92 8.30 -10.15 -3.78
N ASP A 93 7.74 -11.32 -3.47
CA ASP A 93 7.05 -12.18 -4.43
C ASP A 93 5.55 -12.14 -4.15
N VAL A 94 4.77 -12.36 -5.21
CA VAL A 94 3.31 -12.48 -5.14
C VAL A 94 2.93 -13.95 -5.36
N VAL A 95 2.20 -14.52 -4.41
CA VAL A 95 1.61 -15.87 -4.53
C VAL A 95 0.14 -15.71 -4.94
N LYS A 96 -0.24 -16.31 -6.05
CA LYS A 96 -1.61 -16.30 -6.56
C LYS A 96 -2.46 -17.38 -5.89
N LYS A 97 -3.79 -17.23 -5.99
CA LYS A 97 -4.77 -18.20 -5.49
C LYS A 97 -4.71 -19.57 -6.13
N ASP A 98 -4.14 -19.69 -7.32
CA ASP A 98 -3.87 -20.97 -7.98
C ASP A 98 -2.61 -21.68 -7.43
N GLY A 99 -1.90 -21.07 -6.47
CA GLY A 99 -0.67 -21.59 -5.88
C GLY A 99 0.61 -21.23 -6.64
N SER A 100 0.50 -20.68 -7.86
CA SER A 100 1.67 -20.17 -8.59
C SER A 100 2.23 -18.91 -7.93
N SER A 101 3.53 -18.67 -8.07
CA SER A 101 4.21 -17.48 -7.55
C SER A 101 4.90 -16.69 -8.65
N VAL A 102 4.91 -15.37 -8.50
CA VAL A 102 5.61 -14.42 -9.37
C VAL A 102 6.72 -13.77 -8.56
N GLY A 103 7.97 -14.08 -8.89
CA GLY A 103 9.13 -13.71 -8.08
C GLY A 103 10.40 -13.50 -8.91
N PRO A 104 11.26 -12.51 -8.59
CA PRO A 104 10.95 -11.35 -7.74
C PRO A 104 9.90 -10.45 -8.41
N CYS A 105 8.77 -10.23 -7.75
CA CYS A 105 7.78 -9.29 -8.26
C CYS A 105 8.28 -7.85 -8.13
N ILE A 106 8.82 -7.52 -6.95
CA ILE A 106 9.53 -6.28 -6.63
C ILE A 106 10.90 -6.67 -6.07
N SER A 107 11.95 -6.37 -6.81
CA SER A 107 13.32 -6.78 -6.52
C SER A 107 14.02 -5.87 -5.51
N VAL A 108 15.14 -6.35 -4.98
CA VAL A 108 16.07 -5.59 -4.13
C VAL A 108 16.51 -4.26 -4.76
N VAL A 109 16.69 -4.21 -6.08
CA VAL A 109 17.14 -2.98 -6.76
C VAL A 109 16.08 -1.88 -6.64
N ARG A 110 14.81 -2.25 -6.65
CA ARG A 110 13.68 -1.32 -6.57
C ARG A 110 13.34 -0.92 -5.14
N ILE A 111 13.47 -1.87 -4.21
CA ILE A 111 13.25 -1.62 -2.76
C ILE A 111 14.40 -0.80 -2.18
N GLY A 112 15.64 -1.12 -2.55
CA GLY A 112 16.83 -0.50 -1.99
C GLY A 112 16.93 -0.76 -0.47
N ALA A 113 17.10 0.31 0.29
CA ALA A 113 17.27 0.25 1.75
C ALA A 113 15.98 0.51 2.54
N THR A 114 14.82 0.64 1.88
CA THR A 114 13.55 0.90 2.55
C THR A 114 13.01 -0.36 3.26
N LEU A 115 12.07 -0.15 4.16
CA LEU A 115 11.33 -1.20 4.87
C LEU A 115 9.87 -1.26 4.42
N GLU A 116 9.63 -0.76 3.22
CA GLU A 116 8.32 -0.66 2.60
C GLU A 116 8.41 -0.69 1.09
N THR A 117 7.32 -1.14 0.48
CA THR A 117 7.08 -1.02 -0.95
C THR A 117 5.58 -0.98 -1.21
N THR A 118 5.17 -0.40 -2.34
CA THR A 118 3.77 -0.44 -2.77
C THR A 118 3.62 -1.39 -3.94
N TYR A 119 2.83 -2.45 -3.75
CA TYR A 119 2.35 -3.27 -4.84
C TYR A 119 1.19 -2.56 -5.54
N VAL A 120 1.24 -2.46 -6.87
CA VAL A 120 0.29 -1.65 -7.67
C VAL A 120 -0.47 -2.47 -8.71
N GLY A 121 -0.53 -3.79 -8.55
CA GLY A 121 -1.17 -4.70 -9.51
C GLY A 121 -0.28 -5.14 -10.67
N ILE A 122 1.03 -4.88 -10.59
CA ILE A 122 2.01 -5.30 -11.60
C ILE A 122 3.32 -5.71 -10.91
N CYS A 123 3.99 -6.71 -11.48
CA CYS A 123 5.31 -7.17 -11.07
C CYS A 123 6.38 -6.62 -12.02
N PRO A 124 6.92 -5.42 -11.75
CA PRO A 124 7.82 -4.74 -12.67
C PRO A 124 9.13 -5.49 -12.91
N ASP A 125 9.57 -6.31 -11.95
CA ASP A 125 10.83 -7.05 -12.03
C ASP A 125 10.64 -8.51 -12.50
N SER A 126 9.40 -8.88 -12.86
CA SER A 126 9.03 -10.18 -13.44
C SER A 126 8.29 -9.97 -14.76
N GLY A 127 8.97 -9.36 -15.73
CA GLY A 127 8.43 -9.15 -17.08
C GLY A 127 7.19 -8.25 -17.15
N ASN A 128 6.96 -7.40 -16.15
CA ASN A 128 5.75 -6.57 -16.03
C ASN A 128 4.45 -7.40 -15.95
N GLN A 129 4.52 -8.59 -15.37
CA GLN A 129 3.35 -9.45 -15.22
C GLN A 129 2.28 -8.78 -14.34
N LEU A 130 1.06 -8.72 -14.85
CA LEU A 130 -0.09 -8.20 -14.11
C LEU A 130 -0.61 -9.28 -13.15
N VAL A 131 -0.89 -8.90 -11.91
CA VAL A 131 -1.62 -9.74 -10.95
C VAL A 131 -2.62 -8.87 -10.22
N ASP A 132 -3.90 -9.14 -10.40
CA ASP A 132 -4.93 -8.33 -9.78
C ASP A 132 -4.92 -8.54 -8.26
N LYS A 133 -5.17 -7.45 -7.52
CA LYS A 133 -5.25 -7.46 -6.05
C LYS A 133 -6.17 -8.58 -5.53
N GLY A 134 -7.26 -8.88 -6.24
CA GLY A 134 -8.21 -9.92 -5.89
C GLY A 134 -7.70 -11.36 -6.09
N ASP A 135 -6.66 -11.58 -6.89
CA ASP A 135 -6.13 -12.90 -7.23
C ASP A 135 -4.95 -13.34 -6.35
N ILE A 136 -4.49 -12.44 -5.48
CA ILE A 136 -3.39 -12.69 -4.55
C ILE A 136 -3.89 -13.54 -3.39
N ALA A 137 -3.13 -14.60 -3.07
CA ALA A 137 -3.32 -15.44 -1.90
C ALA A 137 -2.37 -15.06 -0.76
N ALA A 138 -1.13 -14.70 -1.09
CA ALA A 138 -0.11 -14.33 -0.11
C ALA A 138 0.98 -13.48 -0.76
N PHE A 139 1.77 -12.82 0.10
CA PHE A 139 3.05 -12.24 -0.27
C PHE A 139 4.17 -13.00 0.41
N ARG A 140 5.28 -13.21 -0.28
CA ARG A 140 6.52 -13.68 0.33
C ARG A 140 7.51 -12.54 0.37
N LEU A 141 7.99 -12.21 1.56
CA LEU A 141 9.10 -11.30 1.75
C LEU A 141 10.35 -12.15 1.90
N PHE A 142 11.15 -12.21 0.84
CA PHE A 142 12.47 -12.80 0.89
C PHE A 142 13.46 -11.82 1.49
N TYR A 143 14.46 -12.33 2.20
CA TYR A 143 15.52 -11.52 2.78
C TYR A 143 16.88 -12.20 2.62
N SER A 144 17.92 -11.43 2.32
CA SER A 144 19.27 -11.94 2.15
C SER A 144 20.35 -10.99 2.67
N ARG A 145 21.45 -11.53 3.19
CA ARG A 145 22.65 -10.79 3.61
C ARG A 145 23.88 -11.02 2.72
N ASN A 146 23.76 -11.95 1.77
CA ASN A 146 24.89 -12.43 0.94
C ASN A 146 24.44 -12.83 -0.47
N ASN A 147 23.33 -12.26 -0.95
CA ASN A 147 22.68 -12.58 -2.23
C ASN A 147 22.21 -14.05 -2.36
N ILE A 148 22.14 -14.81 -1.27
CA ILE A 148 21.48 -16.12 -1.23
C ILE A 148 20.03 -15.90 -0.77
N TRP A 149 19.08 -16.12 -1.68
CA TRP A 149 17.65 -15.88 -1.48
C TRP A 149 16.91 -17.20 -1.24
N ARG A 150 16.97 -17.70 0.00
CA ARG A 150 16.29 -18.94 0.41
C ARG A 150 15.27 -18.72 1.52
N ASP A 151 15.58 -17.79 2.42
CA ASP A 151 14.73 -17.49 3.56
C ASP A 151 13.65 -16.47 3.16
N PHE A 152 12.42 -16.75 3.58
CA PHE A 152 11.29 -15.85 3.42
C PHE A 152 10.28 -16.01 4.54
N VAL A 153 9.50 -14.95 4.75
CA VAL A 153 8.24 -15.02 5.49
C VAL A 153 7.09 -14.89 4.50
N GLU A 154 6.14 -15.82 4.57
CA GLU A 154 4.90 -15.76 3.80
C GLU A 154 3.78 -15.20 4.68
N VAL A 155 3.08 -14.19 4.18
CA VAL A 155 1.91 -13.62 4.84
C VAL A 155 0.70 -13.79 3.94
N LYS A 156 -0.31 -14.51 4.44
CA LYS A 156 -1.59 -14.66 3.75
C LYS A 156 -2.24 -13.30 3.58
N TYR A 157 -2.78 -13.08 2.40
CA TYR A 157 -3.48 -11.86 2.05
C TYR A 157 -4.98 -12.07 2.09
N ASP A 158 -5.72 -11.11 2.63
CA ASP A 158 -7.17 -11.21 2.87
C ASP A 158 -8.02 -10.92 1.63
N GLY A 159 -7.38 -10.54 0.52
CA GLY A 159 -8.04 -10.21 -0.75
C GLY A 159 -8.56 -8.78 -0.83
N VAL A 160 -8.47 -7.95 0.22
CA VAL A 160 -9.10 -6.61 0.27
C VAL A 160 -8.25 -5.51 0.89
N SER A 161 -7.42 -5.80 1.89
CA SER A 161 -6.64 -4.79 2.62
C SER A 161 -5.66 -4.06 1.72
N ASP A 162 -5.44 -2.77 1.97
CA ASP A 162 -4.44 -1.98 1.25
C ASP A 162 -3.17 -1.70 2.06
N GLN A 163 -3.05 -2.35 3.22
CA GLN A 163 -1.87 -2.38 4.04
C GLN A 163 -1.57 -3.82 4.43
N LEU A 164 -0.30 -4.20 4.40
CA LEU A 164 0.20 -5.50 4.81
C LEU A 164 1.45 -5.32 5.66
N ALA A 165 1.39 -5.77 6.91
CA ALA A 165 2.55 -5.80 7.79
C ALA A 165 3.18 -7.20 7.79
N VAL A 166 4.51 -7.27 7.62
CA VAL A 166 5.30 -8.49 7.67
C VAL A 166 6.28 -8.41 8.83
N TYR A 167 6.12 -9.29 9.82
CA TYR A 167 7.03 -9.38 10.96
C TYR A 167 8.04 -10.49 10.73
N LEU A 168 9.32 -10.10 10.59
CA LEU A 168 10.43 -11.04 10.41
C LEU A 168 10.85 -11.59 11.78
N PRO A 169 11.15 -12.89 11.90
CA PRO A 169 11.76 -13.45 13.09
C PRO A 169 13.07 -12.71 13.44
N GLY A 170 13.16 -12.15 14.65
CA GLY A 170 14.30 -11.33 15.08
C GLY A 170 14.37 -9.93 14.46
N GLY A 171 13.32 -9.51 13.75
CA GLY A 171 13.23 -8.17 13.15
C GLY A 171 12.93 -7.08 14.17
N ILE A 172 13.48 -5.89 13.92
CA ILE A 172 13.30 -4.69 14.75
C ILE A 172 12.27 -3.78 14.06
N THR A 173 11.26 -3.33 14.80
CA THR A 173 10.30 -2.35 14.27
C THR A 173 10.96 -0.98 14.17
N LYS A 174 11.17 -0.48 12.96
CA LYS A 174 11.73 0.87 12.72
C LYS A 174 10.68 1.89 12.29
N GLN A 175 9.52 1.43 11.86
CA GLN A 175 8.45 2.29 11.39
C GLN A 175 7.07 1.70 11.67
N ILE A 176 6.11 2.58 11.90
CA ILE A 176 4.70 2.24 12.14
C ILE A 176 3.85 3.13 11.23
N ALA A 177 2.97 2.51 10.45
CA ALA A 177 1.96 3.22 9.68
C ALA A 177 0.82 3.66 10.62
N LEU A 178 0.55 4.96 10.67
CA LEU A 178 -0.60 5.52 11.37
C LEU A 178 -1.57 6.08 10.36
N ARG A 179 -2.86 5.78 10.51
CA ARG A 179 -3.90 6.26 9.62
C ARG A 179 -5.15 6.64 10.41
N TRP A 180 -5.85 7.66 9.93
CA TRP A 180 -7.09 8.16 10.52
C TRP A 180 -8.03 8.67 9.44
N ASN A 181 -9.24 9.05 9.84
CA ASN A 181 -10.23 9.62 8.93
C ASN A 181 -10.12 11.13 8.82
N GLU A 182 -10.42 11.65 7.63
CA GLU A 182 -10.64 13.08 7.48
C GLU A 182 -11.94 13.47 8.20
N ARG A 183 -11.86 14.41 9.15
CA ARG A 183 -13.06 14.86 9.89
C ARG A 183 -13.85 15.88 9.08
N ILE A 184 -13.15 16.87 8.54
CA ILE A 184 -13.67 17.93 7.66
C ILE A 184 -12.64 18.14 6.55
N THR A 185 -13.10 18.37 5.31
CA THR A 185 -12.21 18.61 4.18
C THR A 185 -11.18 19.71 4.45
N GLY A 186 -9.89 19.35 4.34
CA GLY A 186 -8.78 20.28 4.58
C GLY A 186 -8.36 20.42 6.04
N THR A 187 -8.87 19.59 6.94
CA THR A 187 -8.39 19.49 8.33
C THR A 187 -6.88 19.22 8.32
N ARG A 188 -6.14 19.90 9.20
CA ARG A 188 -4.71 19.66 9.40
C ARG A 188 -4.50 18.86 10.68
N TYR A 189 -3.50 17.99 10.67
CA TYR A 189 -3.28 16.99 11.72
C TYR A 189 -1.89 17.13 12.33
N SER A 190 -1.78 16.87 13.63
CA SER A 190 -0.52 16.64 14.33
C SER A 190 -0.56 15.28 15.01
N LEU A 191 0.61 14.75 15.35
CA LEU A 191 0.78 13.52 16.10
C LEU A 191 1.47 13.82 17.42
N ASP A 192 0.86 13.37 18.50
CA ASP A 192 1.45 13.35 19.83
C ASP A 192 1.83 11.92 20.18
N VAL A 193 2.93 11.75 20.91
CA VAL A 193 3.41 10.42 21.31
C VAL A 193 3.51 10.35 22.82
N ARG A 194 2.87 9.33 23.40
CA ARG A 194 3.02 9.00 24.81
C ARG A 194 4.10 7.94 24.98
N ARG A 195 5.11 8.23 25.79
CA ARG A 195 6.15 7.26 26.18
C ARG A 195 5.58 6.26 27.19
N ARG A 196 6.28 5.12 27.34
CA ARG A 196 5.90 4.06 28.29
C ARG A 196 5.94 4.54 29.75
N ASP A 197 6.81 5.51 30.07
CA ASP A 197 6.88 6.17 31.37
C ASP A 197 5.67 7.10 31.66
N GLY A 198 4.75 7.23 30.71
CA GLY A 198 3.54 8.03 30.82
C GLY A 198 3.69 9.48 30.33
N THR A 199 4.90 9.94 30.02
CA THR A 199 5.17 11.30 29.54
C THR A 199 4.70 11.51 28.09
N TRP A 200 4.27 12.72 27.76
CA TRP A 200 3.82 13.10 26.42
C TRP A 200 4.86 13.95 25.70
N ILE A 201 5.02 13.71 24.40
CA ILE A 201 5.69 14.60 23.47
C ILE A 201 4.63 15.16 22.53
N ALA A 202 4.32 16.45 22.67
CA ALA A 202 3.23 17.11 21.96
C ALA A 202 3.62 18.55 21.55
N PRO A 203 3.53 18.92 20.27
CA PRO A 203 3.44 18.01 19.12
C PRO A 203 4.75 17.23 18.95
N CYS A 204 4.66 15.90 18.85
CA CYS A 204 5.80 15.10 18.39
C CYS A 204 6.05 15.38 16.91
N VAL A 205 5.00 15.32 16.09
CA VAL A 205 5.00 15.73 14.68
C VAL A 205 3.88 16.73 14.43
N GLY A 206 4.25 17.94 14.03
CA GLY A 206 3.33 19.06 13.85
C GLY A 206 2.57 19.05 12.52
N ASP A 207 1.60 19.95 12.45
CA ASP A 207 0.72 20.19 11.31
C ASP A 207 1.45 20.63 10.03
N ARG A 208 2.63 21.23 10.15
CA ARG A 208 3.47 21.59 8.99
C ARG A 208 4.09 20.37 8.31
N THR A 209 4.34 19.31 9.06
CA THR A 209 4.87 18.05 8.51
C THR A 209 3.74 17.17 7.97
N ILE A 210 2.72 16.90 8.79
CA ILE A 210 1.64 15.99 8.40
C ILE A 210 0.67 16.68 7.44
N GLY A 211 0.38 17.97 7.63
CA GLY A 211 -0.55 18.70 6.80
C GLY A 211 -1.97 18.13 6.90
N ASN A 212 -2.62 17.98 5.75
CA ASN A 212 -3.94 17.37 5.61
C ASN A 212 -3.88 15.89 5.21
N ASN A 213 -2.70 15.26 5.33
CA ASN A 213 -2.58 13.83 5.10
C ASN A 213 -3.33 13.06 6.19
N ILE A 214 -3.99 11.99 5.76
CA ILE A 214 -4.75 11.09 6.65
C ILE A 214 -3.94 9.86 7.06
N GLU A 215 -2.67 9.83 6.68
CA GLU A 215 -1.72 8.77 6.96
C GLU A 215 -0.34 9.40 7.25
N TYR A 216 0.40 8.78 8.17
CA TYR A 216 1.76 9.17 8.50
C TYR A 216 2.59 7.94 8.88
N VAL A 217 3.83 7.86 8.40
CA VAL A 217 4.77 6.80 8.75
C VAL A 217 5.64 7.30 9.89
N PHE A 218 5.35 6.85 11.11
CA PHE A 218 6.13 7.22 12.27
C PHE A 218 7.34 6.30 12.41
N ASN A 219 8.54 6.87 12.40
CA ASN A 219 9.81 6.15 12.48
C ASN A 219 10.59 6.41 13.78
N GLY A 220 9.89 6.89 14.82
CA GLY A 220 10.51 7.31 16.07
C GLY A 220 10.92 8.78 16.12
N ASN A 221 11.03 9.47 14.98
CA ASN A 221 11.46 10.87 14.96
C ASN A 221 10.31 11.84 15.26
N CYS A 222 10.33 12.45 16.45
CA CYS A 222 9.50 13.62 16.78
C CYS A 222 10.13 14.89 16.21
N GLN A 223 9.91 15.11 14.91
CA GLN A 223 10.52 16.23 14.17
C GLN A 223 10.24 17.61 14.78
N THR A 224 9.04 17.83 15.32
CA THR A 224 8.68 19.14 15.88
C THR A 224 9.29 19.36 17.24
N ALA A 225 9.40 18.30 18.06
CA ALA A 225 10.08 18.35 19.34
C ALA A 225 11.61 18.20 19.23
N GLN A 226 12.13 17.88 18.03
CA GLN A 226 13.55 17.58 17.77
C GLN A 226 14.12 16.45 18.64
N ILE A 227 13.31 15.41 18.87
CA ILE A 227 13.68 14.25 19.69
C ILE A 227 13.50 12.98 18.88
N PHE A 228 14.43 12.04 19.01
CA PHE A 228 14.27 10.68 18.50
C PHE A 228 13.83 9.73 19.62
N ILE A 229 12.77 8.95 19.38
CA ILE A 229 12.32 7.86 20.24
C ILE A 229 12.84 6.56 19.65
N GLU A 230 13.73 5.89 20.37
CA GLU A 230 14.13 4.54 19.99
C GLU A 230 12.95 3.56 20.16
N PRO A 231 12.64 2.75 19.13
CA PRO A 231 11.73 1.62 19.30
C PRO A 231 12.27 0.72 20.40
N ALA A 232 11.41 0.33 21.35
CA ALA A 232 11.80 -0.67 22.34
C ALA A 232 12.16 -2.00 21.63
N PRO A 233 13.17 -2.72 22.12
CA PRO A 233 13.53 -4.04 21.60
C PRO A 233 12.38 -5.05 21.74
#